data_AF-A0A7C3VDR0-F1
#
_entry.id   AF-A0A7C3VDR0-F1
#
_cell.length_a   1.000
_cell.length_b   1.000
_cell.length_c   1.000
_cell.angle_alpha   90.00
_cell.angle_beta   90.00
_cell.angle_gamma   90.00
#
_symmetry.space_group_name_H-M   'P 1'
#
loop_
_entity.id
_entity.type
_entity.pdbx_description
1 polymer ?
#
loop_
_entity_poly.entity_id
_entity_poly.type
_entity_poly.pdbx_seq_one_letter_code
_entity_poly.pdbx_strand_id
1 'polypeptide(L)'
;EAQIVRAILEGLAFNHRKAIRMLEKLTNRGFSRLCVVGGGSRNRLLCKLTADAAGVDVLAGPAEATAAGNLCVQAMADGLLRDPQEIRSVIAESFEIVRYVPENTQIWDNAESVHDEISAFGNKA
;
A
#
# COMPACT_ATOMS: atom_id res chain seq x y z
N GLU A 1 -13.43 -9.55 19.84
CA GLU A 1 -13.05 -9.88 18.45
C GLU A 1 -12.65 -8.67 17.61
N ALA A 2 -13.44 -7.60 17.55
CA ALA A 2 -13.10 -6.38 16.78
C ALA A 2 -11.74 -5.74 17.15
N GLN A 3 -11.36 -5.77 18.42
CA GLN A 3 -10.06 -5.25 18.90
C GLN A 3 -8.86 -6.04 18.35
N ILE A 4 -9.01 -7.37 18.17
CA ILE A 4 -7.93 -8.22 17.62
C ILE A 4 -7.72 -7.89 16.14
N VAL A 5 -8.81 -7.80 15.36
CA VAL A 5 -8.75 -7.39 13.96
C VAL A 5 -8.10 -6.01 13.83
N ARG A 6 -8.52 -5.05 14.67
CA ARG A 6 -7.94 -3.71 14.67
C ARG A 6 -6.44 -3.74 14.96
N ALA A 7 -6.00 -4.47 15.98
CA ALA A 7 -4.59 -4.60 16.33
C ALA A 7 -3.76 -5.22 15.18
N ILE A 8 -4.30 -6.23 14.48
CA ILE A 8 -3.65 -6.81 13.29
C ILE A 8 -3.49 -5.76 12.19
N LEU A 9 -4.53 -4.99 11.89
CA LEU A 9 -4.49 -3.97 10.83
C LEU A 9 -3.53 -2.82 11.17
N GLU A 10 -3.50 -2.38 12.43
CA GLU A 10 -2.53 -1.37 12.90
C GLU A 10 -1.09 -1.89 12.81
N GLY A 11 -0.84 -3.15 13.21
CA GLY A 11 0.46 -3.79 13.05
C GLY A 11 0.92 -3.86 11.59
N LEU A 12 0.01 -4.19 10.67
CA LEU A 12 0.31 -4.15 9.24
C LEU A 12 0.64 -2.73 8.76
N ALA A 13 -0.10 -1.71 9.21
CA ALA A 13 0.18 -0.31 8.87
C ALA A 13 1.57 0.14 9.36
N PHE A 14 1.98 -0.24 10.58
CA PHE A 14 3.34 0.00 11.07
C PHE A 14 4.39 -0.69 10.20
N ASN A 15 4.16 -1.94 9.80
CA ASN A 15 5.08 -2.66 8.92
C ASN A 15 5.21 -1.99 7.55
N HIS A 16 4.12 -1.47 6.97
CA HIS A 16 4.17 -0.68 5.74
C HIS A 16 5.00 0.61 5.91
N ARG A 17 4.76 1.37 6.99
CA ARG A 17 5.55 2.58 7.33
C ARG A 17 7.04 2.25 7.43
N LYS A 18 7.39 1.16 8.13
CA LYS A 18 8.77 0.69 8.28
C LYS A 18 9.41 0.31 6.94
N ALA A 19 8.68 -0.40 6.08
CA ALA A 19 9.14 -0.76 4.75
C ALA A 19 9.40 0.47 3.88
N ILE A 20 8.49 1.46 3.90
CA ILE A 20 8.67 2.73 3.16
C ILE A 20 9.92 3.45 3.64
N ARG A 21 10.07 3.67 4.96
CA ARG A 21 11.25 4.34 5.52
C ARG A 21 12.56 3.61 5.21
N MET A 22 12.52 2.28 5.19
CA MET A 22 13.68 1.48 4.79
C MET A 22 14.02 1.70 3.32
N LEU A 23 13.03 1.72 2.43
CA LEU A 23 13.23 2.04 1.02
C LEU A 23 13.78 3.45 0.84
N GLU A 24 13.29 4.44 1.59
CA GLU A 24 13.80 5.82 1.53
C GLU A 24 15.28 5.88 1.90
N LYS A 25 15.69 5.19 2.97
CA LYS A 25 17.09 5.10 3.39
C LYS A 25 17.97 4.40 2.34
N LEU A 26 17.51 3.28 1.78
CA LEU A 26 18.26 2.49 0.81
C LEU A 26 18.40 3.18 -0.55
N THR A 27 17.39 3.95 -0.96
CA THR A 27 17.36 4.61 -2.28
C THR A 27 17.76 6.08 -2.22
N ASN A 28 17.85 6.67 -1.03
CA ASN A 28 18.03 8.10 -0.79
C ASN A 28 16.97 8.97 -1.51
N ARG A 29 15.72 8.50 -1.54
CA ARG A 29 14.58 9.16 -2.18
C ARG A 29 13.37 9.13 -1.25
N GLY A 30 12.62 10.23 -1.18
CA GLY A 30 11.33 10.25 -0.50
C GLY A 30 10.22 9.67 -1.37
N PHE A 31 9.24 9.01 -0.76
CA PHE A 31 8.03 8.55 -1.45
C PHE A 31 6.83 9.37 -1.00
N SER A 32 6.03 9.85 -1.94
CA SER A 32 4.79 10.59 -1.65
C SER A 32 3.53 9.73 -1.77
N ARG A 33 3.66 8.49 -2.24
CA ARG A 33 2.54 7.62 -2.59
C ARG A 33 2.89 6.14 -2.53
N LEU A 34 1.96 5.34 -2.03
CA LEU A 34 1.93 3.88 -2.08
C LEU A 34 0.75 3.40 -2.94
N CYS A 35 1.00 2.48 -3.88
CA CYS A 35 -0.06 1.81 -4.64
C CYS A 35 -0.34 0.44 -4.00
N VAL A 36 -1.56 0.24 -3.50
CA VAL A 36 -2.01 -1.04 -2.95
C VAL A 36 -2.91 -1.70 -3.97
N VAL A 37 -2.49 -2.86 -4.47
CA VAL A 37 -3.22 -3.66 -5.45
C VAL A 37 -3.68 -4.99 -4.84
N GLY A 38 -4.43 -5.80 -5.59
CA GLY A 38 -4.83 -7.12 -5.11
C GLY A 38 -5.99 -7.07 -4.11
N GLY A 39 -6.32 -8.19 -3.49
CA GLY A 39 -7.41 -8.27 -2.49
C GLY A 39 -7.26 -7.30 -1.32
N GLY A 40 -6.02 -6.98 -0.91
CA GLY A 40 -5.72 -6.03 0.16
C GLY A 40 -6.24 -4.61 -0.12
N SER A 41 -6.34 -4.22 -1.39
CA SER A 41 -6.88 -2.91 -1.81
C SER A 41 -8.36 -2.71 -1.43
N ARG A 42 -9.11 -3.81 -1.22
CA ARG A 42 -10.52 -3.75 -0.80
C ARG A 42 -10.67 -3.44 0.69
N ASN A 43 -9.62 -3.60 1.49
CA ASN A 43 -9.65 -3.32 2.92
C ASN A 43 -9.46 -1.82 3.17
N ARG A 44 -10.58 -1.09 3.15
CA ARG A 44 -10.61 0.37 3.31
C ARG A 44 -9.93 0.84 4.60
N LEU A 45 -10.14 0.12 5.71
CA LEU A 45 -9.55 0.47 6.99
C LEU A 45 -8.02 0.30 6.95
N LEU A 46 -7.51 -0.81 6.41
CA LEU A 46 -6.07 -1.00 6.23
C LEU A 46 -5.45 0.08 5.34
N CYS A 47 -6.09 0.42 4.23
CA CYS A 47 -5.60 1.47 3.32
C CYS A 47 -5.52 2.83 4.02
N LYS A 48 -6.54 3.20 4.79
CA LYS A 48 -6.55 4.45 5.57
C LYS A 48 -5.48 4.44 6.66
N LEU A 49 -5.43 3.40 7.48
CA LEU A 49 -4.42 3.27 8.53
C LEU A 49 -2.99 3.29 7.95
N THR A 50 -2.78 2.68 6.78
CA THR A 50 -1.49 2.70 6.09
C THR A 50 -1.12 4.11 5.62
N ALA A 51 -2.07 4.87 5.04
CA ALA A 51 -1.83 6.26 4.65
C ALA A 51 -1.45 7.13 5.86
N ASP A 52 -2.20 7.00 6.94
CA ASP A 52 -1.99 7.76 8.18
C ASP A 52 -0.67 7.38 8.86
N ALA A 53 -0.35 6.08 8.94
CA ALA A 53 0.88 5.61 9.56
C ALA A 53 2.11 6.01 8.75
N ALA A 54 2.09 5.80 7.43
CA ALA A 54 3.23 6.05 6.57
C ALA A 54 3.40 7.54 6.20
N GLY A 55 2.36 8.36 6.36
CA GLY A 55 2.39 9.77 5.97
C GLY A 55 2.45 9.99 4.46
N VAL A 56 1.95 9.02 3.67
CA VAL A 56 1.95 9.07 2.20
C VAL A 56 0.57 8.73 1.65
N ASP A 57 0.23 9.26 0.48
CA ASP A 57 -1.03 8.89 -0.18
C ASP A 57 -1.10 7.39 -0.46
N VAL A 58 -2.24 6.76 -0.21
CA VAL A 58 -2.49 5.38 -0.66
C VAL A 58 -3.46 5.40 -1.84
N LEU A 59 -3.05 4.87 -2.98
CA LEU A 59 -3.94 4.54 -4.09
C LEU A 59 -4.30 3.06 -4.04
N ALA A 60 -5.57 2.75 -3.79
CA ALA A 60 -6.05 1.38 -3.66
C ALA A 60 -6.79 0.94 -4.92
N GLY A 61 -6.29 -0.12 -5.54
CA GLY A 61 -6.85 -0.77 -6.71
C GLY A 61 -5.82 -0.93 -7.84
N PRO A 62 -6.11 -1.78 -8.84
CA PRO A 62 -7.27 -2.67 -8.92
C PRO A 62 -7.09 -3.94 -8.07
N ALA A 63 -8.21 -4.53 -7.63
CA ALA A 63 -8.18 -5.77 -6.88
C ALA A 63 -7.68 -6.97 -7.69
N GLU A 64 -7.91 -6.96 -9.00
CA GLU A 64 -7.48 -8.02 -9.93
C GLU A 64 -6.26 -7.58 -10.76
N ALA A 65 -5.32 -6.84 -10.14
CA ALA A 65 -4.16 -6.25 -10.84
C ALA A 65 -3.32 -7.26 -11.62
N THR A 66 -3.12 -8.46 -11.08
CA THR A 66 -2.38 -9.52 -11.77
C THR A 66 -3.07 -9.96 -13.05
N ALA A 67 -4.40 -10.15 -13.01
CA ALA A 67 -5.17 -10.56 -14.18
C ALA A 67 -5.23 -9.42 -15.22
N ALA A 68 -5.51 -8.19 -14.78
CA ALA A 68 -5.53 -7.02 -15.65
C ALA A 68 -4.17 -6.77 -16.33
N GLY A 69 -3.08 -6.87 -15.57
CA GLY A 69 -1.73 -6.72 -16.10
C GLY A 69 -1.37 -7.79 -17.12
N ASN A 70 -1.76 -9.05 -16.87
CA ASN A 70 -1.53 -10.15 -17.81
C ASN A 70 -2.26 -9.89 -19.15
N LEU A 71 -3.56 -9.58 -19.09
CA LEU A 71 -4.35 -9.25 -20.28
C LEU A 71 -3.74 -8.08 -21.07
N CYS A 72 -3.29 -7.03 -20.38
CA CYS A 72 -2.69 -5.87 -21.03
C CYS A 72 -1.36 -6.19 -21.71
N VAL A 73 -0.50 -7.01 -21.09
CA VAL A 73 0.77 -7.43 -21.70
C VAL A 73 0.53 -8.33 -22.92
N GLN A 74 -0.49 -9.20 -22.87
CA GLN A 74 -0.90 -10.01 -24.03
C GLN A 74 -1.46 -9.14 -25.16
N ALA A 75 -2.31 -8.16 -24.83
CA ALA A 75 -2.83 -7.20 -25.81
C ALA A 75 -1.71 -6.37 -26.46
N MET A 76 -0.68 -5.98 -25.68
CA MET A 76 0.50 -5.30 -26.21
C MET A 76 1.30 -6.21 -27.16
N ALA A 77 1.46 -7.49 -26.83
CA ALA A 77 2.13 -8.46 -27.70
C ALA A 77 1.38 -8.71 -29.02
N ASP A 78 0.05 -8.57 -29.02
CA ASP A 78 -0.83 -8.65 -30.19
C ASP A 78 -0.97 -7.32 -30.95
N GLY A 79 -0.23 -6.29 -30.55
CA GLY A 79 -0.23 -4.97 -31.20
C GLY A 79 -1.46 -4.10 -30.92
N LEU A 80 -2.34 -4.50 -29.99
CA LEU A 80 -3.52 -3.73 -29.58
C LEU A 80 -3.17 -2.59 -28.63
N LEU A 81 -2.05 -2.70 -27.91
CA LEU A 81 -1.47 -1.64 -27.08
C LEU A 81 -0.03 -1.38 -27.54
N ARG A 82 0.37 -0.11 -27.56
CA ARG A 82 1.64 0.35 -28.11
C ARG A 82 2.79 0.24 -27.12
N ASP A 83 2.53 0.55 -25.86
CA ASP A 83 3.58 0.66 -24.85
C ASP A 83 3.03 0.52 -23.40
N PRO A 84 3.91 0.44 -22.39
CA PRO A 84 3.48 0.38 -20.99
C PRO A 84 2.69 1.60 -20.49
N GLN A 85 2.75 2.74 -21.19
CA GLN A 85 1.98 3.93 -20.83
C GLN A 85 0.50 3.75 -21.22
N GLU A 86 0.21 3.13 -22.36
CA GLU A 86 -1.15 2.75 -22.72
C GLU A 86 -1.72 1.71 -21.77
N ILE A 87 -0.93 0.72 -21.36
CA ILE A 87 -1.35 -0.25 -20.32
C ILE A 87 -1.82 0.48 -19.06
N ARG A 88 -1.03 1.46 -18.57
CA ARG A 88 -1.41 2.24 -17.38
C ARG A 88 -2.69 3.05 -17.58
N SER A 89 -2.88 3.60 -18.78
CA SER A 89 -4.07 4.39 -19.12
C SER A 89 -5.33 3.51 -19.14
N VAL A 90 -5.26 2.37 -19.84
CA VAL A 90 -6.35 1.38 -19.89
C VAL A 90 -6.71 0.88 -18.49
N ILE A 91 -5.73 0.55 -17.66
CA ILE A 91 -5.98 0.13 -16.27
C ILE A 91 -6.65 1.26 -15.46
N ALA A 92 -6.16 2.50 -15.59
CA ALA A 92 -6.73 3.64 -14.86
C ALA A 92 -8.18 3.97 -15.29
N GLU A 93 -8.53 3.72 -16.56
CA GLU A 93 -9.88 3.93 -17.10
C GLU A 93 -10.83 2.76 -16.82
N SER A 94 -10.30 1.55 -16.61
CA SER A 94 -11.10 0.32 -16.47
C SER A 94 -11.49 0.00 -15.02
N PHE A 95 -10.80 0.57 -14.03
CA PHE A 95 -11.00 0.22 -12.62
C PHE A 95 -11.11 1.45 -11.73
N GLU A 96 -11.95 1.34 -10.70
CA GLU A 96 -11.99 2.34 -9.64
C GLU A 96 -10.69 2.29 -8.81
N ILE A 97 -10.03 3.44 -8.68
CA ILE A 97 -8.86 3.63 -7.82
C ILE A 97 -9.25 4.62 -6.72
N VAL A 98 -9.25 4.14 -5.47
CA VAL A 98 -9.61 4.96 -4.31
C VAL A 98 -8.34 5.57 -3.72
N ARG A 99 -8.33 6.91 -3.55
CA ARG A 99 -7.23 7.63 -2.89
C ARG A 99 -7.55 7.85 -1.42
N TYR A 100 -6.63 7.43 -0.55
CA TYR A 100 -6.64 7.75 0.88
C TYR A 100 -5.51 8.74 1.15
N VAL A 101 -5.87 9.89 1.72
CA VAL A 101 -4.92 10.95 2.10
C VAL A 101 -4.57 10.77 3.57
N PRO A 102 -3.29 10.93 3.98
CA PRO A 102 -2.88 10.85 5.37
C PRO A 102 -3.57 11.89 6.25
N GLU A 103 -4.04 11.45 7.41
CA GLU A 103 -4.55 12.31 8.48
C GLU A 103 -4.02 11.81 9.83
N ASN A 104 -3.89 12.70 10.81
CA ASN A 104 -3.49 12.35 12.19
C ASN A 104 -2.19 11.52 12.29
N THR A 105 -1.21 11.80 11.41
CA THR A 105 0.07 11.07 11.33
C THR A 105 0.85 11.09 12.65
N GLN A 106 0.68 12.15 13.46
CA GLN A 106 1.38 12.35 14.73
C GLN A 106 1.04 11.27 15.77
N ILE A 107 -0.16 10.69 15.73
CA ILE A 107 -0.56 9.61 16.66
C ILE A 107 0.31 8.36 16.43
N TRP A 108 0.69 8.11 15.17
CA TRP A 108 1.52 6.97 14.79
C TRP A 108 2.98 7.15 15.16
N ASP A 109 3.47 8.40 15.17
CA ASP A 109 4.83 8.71 15.64
C ASP A 109 4.99 8.35 17.12
N ASN A 110 3.99 8.68 17.94
CA ASN A 110 4.01 8.39 19.38
C ASN A 110 3.92 6.89 19.70
N ALA A 111 3.24 6.11 18.84
CA ALA A 111 3.02 4.69 19.03
C ALA A 111 4.14 3.80 18.43
N GLU A 112 5.05 4.37 17.64
CA GLU A 112 6.11 3.63 16.94
C GLU A 112 7.08 2.94 17.92
N SER A 113 7.51 3.63 18.98
CA SER A 113 8.44 3.06 19.98
C SER A 113 7.88 1.80 20.63
N VAL A 114 6.59 1.82 21.00
CA VAL A 114 5.93 0.68 21.64
C VAL A 114 5.80 -0.49 20.67
N HIS A 115 5.49 -0.21 19.39
CA HIS A 115 5.37 -1.25 18.38
C HIS A 115 6.71 -1.94 18.08
N ASP A 116 7.81 -1.19 18.03
CA ASP A 116 9.15 -1.74 17.81
C ASP A 116 9.60 -2.62 18.99
N GLU A 117 9.29 -2.24 20.23
CA GLU A 117 9.58 -3.04 21.43
C GLU A 117 8.86 -4.40 21.41
N ILE A 118 7.55 -4.40 21.11
CA ILE A 118 6.74 -5.63 21.02
C ILE A 118 7.26 -6.53 19.90
N SER A 119 7.59 -5.95 18.74
CA SER A 119 8.11 -6.69 17.58
C SER A 119 9.49 -7.31 17.86
N ALA A 120 10.35 -6.60 18.62
CA ALA A 120 11.66 -7.11 19.01
C ALA A 120 11.58 -8.27 20.02
N PHE A 121 10.57 -8.27 20.90
CA PHE A 121 10.29 -9.39 21.79
C PHE A 121 9.84 -10.63 20.99
N GLY A 122 8.93 -10.45 20.03
CA GLY A 122 8.43 -11.55 19.19
C GLY A 122 9.50 -12.25 18.35
N ASN A 123 10.53 -11.54 17.88
CA ASN A 123 11.64 -12.12 17.12
C ASN A 123 12.68 -12.86 17.98
N LYS A 124 12.60 -12.78 19.32
CA LYS A 124 13.51 -13.46 20.24
C LYS A 124 12.95 -14.79 20.79
N ALA A 125 11.66 -15.05 20.60
CA ALA A 125 10.99 -16.29 20.98
C ALA A 125 11.03 -17.29 19.81
#